data_AF-A0A383WA60-F1
#
_entry.id   AF-A0A383WA60-F1
#
_cell.length_a   1.000
_cell.length_b   1.000
_cell.length_c   1.000
_cell.angle_alpha   90.00
_cell.angle_beta   90.00
_cell.angle_gamma   90.00
#
_symmetry.space_group_name_H-M   'P 1'
#
loop_
_entity.id
_entity.type
_entity.pdbx_description
1 polymer ?
#
loop_
_entity_poly.entity_id
_entity_poly.type
_entity_poly.pdbx_seq_one_letter_code
_entity_poly.pdbx_strand_id
1 'polypeptide(L)'
;MPVLLLLLLLLLLLLLLLLLLLQGESLFVRPPQPSSSLTVQLAPARDTPVMLLMKVLVGSRTSQVYHVFELEIELPKYAMYAAEERALPAGPPASHVSFVMQHPATRVASWIESRFNTKPNVGSGATSLDAAFTCMRSRQPLVVCAATTGSGGLRVRLHCESMELAGELLQDLAAYVGVTELNSTASFPAAMEQFKSTLATVEACSATRSLVEGDTAALCASIKAGVVRAEDARLLGDMAALRRQHRRLADLNRDMWGEHSKRAANQAELVQGLKAINLMIQQAAKLRVGPAQARVVAACRAAIKANNLQALSKVVCEGSAAAGV
;
A
#
# COMPACT_ATOMS: atom_id res chain seq x y z
N MET A 1 -25.17 16.32 -28.42
CA MET A 1 -25.85 17.63 -28.26
C MET A 1 -26.33 17.75 -26.83
N PRO A 2 -25.61 18.52 -26.01
CA PRO A 2 -26.27 19.61 -25.32
C PRO A 2 -25.49 20.93 -25.43
N VAL A 3 -26.24 21.96 -25.82
CA VAL A 3 -26.16 23.38 -25.44
C VAL A 3 -24.76 23.97 -25.25
N LEU A 4 -24.21 24.37 -26.39
CA LEU A 4 -23.20 25.40 -26.55
C LEU A 4 -23.80 26.77 -26.13
N LEU A 5 -23.75 27.14 -24.86
CA LEU A 5 -23.99 28.53 -24.44
C LEU A 5 -22.65 29.28 -24.41
N LEU A 6 -22.37 29.94 -25.53
CA LEU A 6 -21.21 30.79 -25.75
C LEU A 6 -21.39 32.09 -24.95
N LEU A 7 -20.96 32.12 -23.69
CA LEU A 7 -20.82 33.36 -22.92
C LEU A 7 -19.33 33.66 -22.76
N LEU A 8 -18.84 34.55 -23.63
CA LEU A 8 -17.52 35.18 -23.61
C LEU A 8 -17.38 36.02 -22.32
N LEU A 9 -17.09 35.36 -21.20
CA LEU A 9 -16.75 36.00 -19.95
C LEU A 9 -15.29 35.65 -19.62
N LEU A 10 -14.45 36.67 -19.55
CA LEU A 10 -13.07 36.57 -19.11
C LEU A 10 -13.06 36.18 -17.62
N LEU A 11 -12.50 35.02 -17.29
CA LEU A 11 -12.15 34.66 -15.92
C LEU A 11 -10.95 35.50 -15.48
N LEU A 12 -11.08 36.16 -14.33
CA LEU A 12 -9.99 36.96 -13.76
C LEU A 12 -9.39 36.31 -12.50
N LEU A 13 -10.17 35.47 -11.80
CA LEU A 13 -9.75 34.84 -10.56
C LEU A 13 -10.53 33.54 -10.30
N LEU A 14 -9.85 32.48 -9.87
CA LEU A 14 -10.50 31.23 -9.48
C LEU A 14 -9.99 30.81 -8.10
N LEU A 15 -10.89 30.80 -7.12
CA LEU A 15 -10.61 30.29 -5.78
C LEU A 15 -11.16 28.86 -5.70
N LEU A 16 -10.25 27.90 -5.61
CA LEU A 16 -10.60 26.49 -5.47
C LEU A 16 -10.56 26.15 -3.97
N LEU A 17 -11.69 25.86 -3.34
CA LEU A 17 -11.67 25.35 -1.98
C LEU A 17 -11.46 23.84 -2.05
N LEU A 18 -10.43 23.34 -1.36
CA LEU A 18 -10.01 21.96 -1.55
C LEU A 18 -9.64 21.34 -0.20
N LEU A 19 -10.67 20.82 0.47
CA LEU A 19 -10.56 20.42 1.88
C LEU A 19 -9.72 19.14 2.12
N LEU A 20 -9.28 18.44 1.07
CA LEU A 20 -8.76 17.06 1.23
C LEU A 20 -7.58 16.66 0.33
N LEU A 21 -6.97 17.59 -0.43
CA LEU A 21 -6.03 17.24 -1.51
C LEU A 21 -4.78 18.14 -1.55
N LEU A 22 -4.80 19.31 -0.91
CA LEU A 22 -3.64 20.19 -0.79
C LEU A 22 -3.05 20.17 0.63
N GLN A 23 -1.81 20.63 0.78
CA GLN A 23 -1.19 20.86 2.09
C GLN A 23 -1.85 22.01 2.91
N GLY A 24 -3.00 22.52 2.45
CA GLY A 24 -3.88 23.49 3.09
C GLY A 24 -5.34 23.30 2.63
N GLU A 25 -6.29 23.98 3.27
CA GLU A 25 -7.75 23.80 3.04
C GLU A 25 -8.27 24.39 1.71
N SER A 26 -7.48 25.24 1.03
CA SER A 26 -7.85 25.86 -0.24
C SER A 26 -6.65 26.13 -1.13
N LEU A 27 -6.88 26.08 -2.45
CA LEU A 27 -5.95 26.46 -3.50
C LEU A 27 -6.47 27.72 -4.20
N PHE A 28 -5.72 28.80 -4.10
CA PHE A 28 -6.04 30.03 -4.80
C PHE A 28 -5.23 30.14 -6.08
N VAL A 29 -5.91 30.23 -7.24
CA VAL A 29 -5.26 30.37 -8.54
C VAL A 29 -5.61 31.72 -9.16
N ARG A 30 -4.58 32.54 -9.38
CA ARG A 30 -4.70 33.82 -10.08
C ARG A 30 -3.92 33.75 -11.40
N PRO A 31 -4.59 33.74 -12.57
CA PRO A 31 -3.89 33.81 -13.83
C PRO A 31 -3.23 35.19 -14.01
N PRO A 32 -2.03 35.26 -14.60
CA PRO A 32 -1.33 36.52 -14.85
C PRO A 32 -2.01 37.36 -15.95
N GLN A 33 -2.73 36.72 -16.86
CA GLN A 33 -3.56 37.37 -17.88
C GLN A 33 -4.98 36.81 -17.80
N PRO A 34 -6.02 37.67 -17.75
CA PRO A 34 -7.40 37.19 -17.75
C PRO A 34 -7.71 36.53 -19.09
N SER A 35 -8.28 35.33 -19.03
CA SER A 35 -8.64 34.48 -20.18
C SER A 35 -10.04 33.90 -19.96
N SER A 36 -10.74 33.51 -21.02
CA SER A 36 -12.07 32.88 -20.91
C SER A 36 -12.03 31.42 -20.40
N SER A 37 -10.84 30.84 -20.27
CA SER A 37 -10.61 29.51 -19.72
C SER A 37 -9.41 29.52 -18.78
N LEU A 38 -9.49 28.73 -17.71
CA LEU A 38 -8.40 28.53 -16.75
C LEU A 38 -8.19 27.04 -16.55
N THR A 39 -6.95 26.59 -16.70
CA THR A 39 -6.56 25.20 -16.44
C THR A 39 -5.88 25.13 -15.08
N VAL A 40 -6.43 24.34 -14.16
CA VAL A 40 -5.84 24.08 -12.85
C VAL A 40 -5.34 22.64 -12.81
N GLN A 41 -4.06 22.47 -12.46
CA GLN A 41 -3.48 21.14 -12.27
C GLN A 41 -3.80 20.63 -10.86
N LEU A 42 -4.46 19.48 -10.78
CA LEU A 42 -4.76 18.80 -9.54
C LEU A 42 -3.91 17.52 -9.47
N ALA A 43 -3.26 17.29 -8.34
CA ALA A 43 -2.42 16.11 -8.12
C ALA A 43 -2.76 15.46 -6.77
N PRO A 44 -3.87 14.70 -6.67
CA PRO A 44 -4.23 14.01 -5.45
C PRO A 44 -3.14 13.05 -5.00
N ALA A 45 -2.74 13.13 -3.74
CA ALA A 45 -1.74 12.23 -3.17
C ALA A 45 -2.27 10.79 -2.95
N ARG A 46 -3.59 10.63 -2.79
CA ARG A 46 -4.25 9.34 -2.49
C ARG A 46 -5.43 9.08 -3.41
N ASP A 47 -5.78 7.81 -3.55
CA ASP A 47 -6.91 7.34 -4.35
C ASP A 47 -8.19 7.33 -3.52
N THR A 48 -8.70 8.53 -3.24
CA THR A 48 -9.94 8.76 -2.49
C THR A 48 -10.87 9.65 -3.31
N PRO A 49 -12.19 9.36 -3.35
CA PRO A 49 -13.13 10.28 -3.99
C PRO A 49 -13.15 11.59 -3.19
N VAL A 50 -13.10 12.72 -3.88
CA VAL A 50 -13.06 14.05 -3.26
C VAL A 50 -14.08 14.95 -3.94
N MET A 51 -14.86 15.67 -3.14
CA MET A 51 -15.75 16.73 -3.64
C MET A 51 -15.01 18.05 -3.69
N LEU A 52 -14.97 18.66 -4.87
CA LEU A 52 -14.33 19.93 -5.14
C LEU A 52 -15.38 21.03 -5.13
N LEU A 53 -15.27 21.96 -4.19
CA LEU A 53 -16.09 23.17 -4.18
C LEU A 53 -15.28 24.31 -4.81
N MET A 54 -15.69 24.74 -5.99
CA MET A 54 -15.01 25.77 -6.76
C MET A 54 -15.79 27.07 -6.65
N LYS A 55 -15.11 28.15 -6.28
CA LYS A 55 -15.65 29.51 -6.30
C LYS A 55 -14.94 30.32 -7.37
N VAL A 56 -15.62 30.56 -8.47
CA VAL A 56 -15.07 31.20 -9.67
C VAL A 56 -15.52 32.64 -9.72
N LEU A 57 -14.57 33.57 -9.75
CA LEU A 57 -14.84 35.00 -9.82
C LEU A 57 -14.73 35.45 -11.27
N VAL A 58 -15.87 35.86 -11.82
CA VAL A 58 -16.02 36.24 -13.22
C VAL A 58 -16.33 37.73 -13.30
N GLY A 59 -15.61 38.45 -14.16
CA GLY A 59 -15.82 39.89 -14.34
C GLY A 59 -14.97 40.45 -15.47
N SER A 60 -15.27 41.67 -15.90
CA SER A 60 -14.50 42.34 -16.94
C SER A 60 -13.10 42.77 -16.42
N ARG A 61 -12.16 42.99 -17.35
CA ARG A 61 -10.74 43.28 -17.03
C ARG A 61 -10.55 44.48 -16.09
N THR A 62 -11.47 45.43 -16.11
CA THR A 62 -11.41 46.69 -15.34
C THR A 62 -12.49 46.79 -14.26
N SER A 63 -13.32 45.75 -14.08
CA SER A 63 -14.37 45.77 -13.06
C SER A 63 -13.79 45.71 -11.65
N GLN A 64 -14.37 46.49 -10.73
CA GLN A 64 -14.11 46.36 -9.29
C GLN A 64 -15.06 45.38 -8.60
N VAL A 65 -16.10 44.92 -9.31
CA VAL A 65 -17.11 43.97 -8.83
C VAL A 65 -17.05 42.70 -9.67
N TYR A 66 -16.98 41.55 -9.01
CA TYR A 66 -16.93 40.25 -9.65
C TYR A 66 -18.14 39.42 -9.23
N HIS A 67 -18.67 38.63 -10.16
CA HIS A 67 -19.68 37.63 -9.85
C HIS A 67 -18.97 36.35 -9.38
N VAL A 68 -19.38 35.84 -8.22
CA VAL A 68 -18.91 34.55 -7.70
C VAL A 68 -19.87 33.46 -8.17
N PHE A 69 -19.36 32.51 -8.95
CA PHE A 69 -20.04 31.28 -9.28
C PHE A 69 -19.53 30.16 -8.39
N GLU A 70 -20.44 29.45 -7.75
CA GLU A 70 -20.13 28.29 -6.93
C GLU A 70 -20.47 27.02 -7.72
N LEU A 71 -19.51 26.12 -7.84
CA LEU A 71 -19.62 24.85 -8.58
C LEU A 71 -19.12 23.71 -7.70
N GLU A 72 -19.85 22.62 -7.72
CA GLU A 72 -19.48 21.38 -7.02
C GLU A 72 -19.15 20.32 -8.06
N ILE A 73 -17.93 19.78 -8.00
CA ILE A 73 -17.45 18.73 -8.91
C ILE A 73 -16.94 17.55 -8.09
N GLU A 74 -17.49 16.36 -8.34
CA GLU A 74 -16.98 15.12 -7.76
C GLU A 74 -15.77 14.61 -8.53
N LEU A 75 -14.62 14.52 -7.86
CA LEU A 75 -13.44 13.85 -8.38
C LEU A 75 -13.52 12.36 -8.03
N PRO A 76 -13.46 11.46 -9.03
CA PRO A 76 -13.59 10.04 -8.78
C PRO A 76 -12.32 9.51 -8.09
N LYS A 77 -12.46 8.35 -7.44
CA LYS A 77 -11.41 7.73 -6.62
C LYS A 77 -10.08 7.52 -7.36
N TYR A 78 -10.14 7.15 -8.64
CA TYR A 78 -8.97 6.84 -9.46
C TYR A 78 -8.71 7.92 -10.54
N ALA A 79 -8.85 9.20 -10.19
CA ALA A 79 -8.66 10.31 -11.14
C ALA A 79 -7.22 10.46 -11.68
N MET A 80 -6.21 9.88 -11.03
CA MET A 80 -4.81 9.96 -11.46
C MET A 80 -4.42 8.88 -12.49
N TYR A 81 -5.37 8.12 -13.00
CA TYR A 81 -5.15 7.06 -13.96
C TYR A 81 -5.71 7.51 -15.31
N ALA A 82 -4.83 7.84 -16.25
CA ALA A 82 -5.21 8.26 -17.59
C ALA A 82 -5.46 7.02 -18.46
N ALA A 83 -6.61 6.96 -19.12
CA ALA A 83 -6.87 5.90 -20.10
C ALA A 83 -5.94 6.04 -21.32
N GLU A 84 -5.38 4.92 -21.76
CA GLU A 84 -4.58 4.86 -22.98
C GLU A 84 -5.43 4.26 -24.10
N GLU A 85 -5.57 4.98 -25.22
CA GLU A 85 -6.35 4.53 -26.39
C GLU A 85 -5.66 3.39 -27.16
N ARG A 86 -4.40 3.09 -26.83
CA ARG A 86 -3.54 2.20 -27.61
C ARG A 86 -3.54 0.77 -27.06
N ALA A 87 -3.55 -0.17 -28.00
CA ALA A 87 -3.51 -1.61 -27.75
C ALA A 87 -2.48 -1.99 -26.68
N LEU A 88 -2.92 -2.89 -25.79
CA LEU A 88 -2.16 -3.58 -24.75
C LEU A 88 -0.66 -3.67 -25.09
N PRO A 89 0.27 -3.26 -24.22
CA PRO A 89 1.68 -3.51 -24.43
C PRO A 89 1.90 -5.01 -24.72
N ALA A 90 2.77 -5.31 -25.68
CA ALA A 90 2.96 -6.61 -26.33
C ALA A 90 3.53 -7.75 -25.44
N GLY A 91 3.36 -7.65 -24.12
CA GLY A 91 3.63 -8.73 -23.17
C GLY A 91 2.73 -8.57 -21.95
N PRO A 92 2.10 -9.65 -21.45
CA PRO A 92 1.36 -9.57 -20.20
C PRO A 92 2.35 -9.16 -19.09
N PRO A 93 2.06 -8.12 -18.30
CA PRO A 93 2.91 -7.79 -17.16
C PRO A 93 2.99 -9.02 -16.24
N ALA A 94 4.18 -9.26 -15.68
CA ALA A 94 4.48 -10.46 -14.90
C ALA A 94 3.53 -10.64 -13.69
N SER A 95 2.99 -9.52 -13.20
CA SER A 95 2.09 -9.47 -12.07
C SER A 95 0.62 -9.34 -12.51
N HIS A 96 -0.23 -10.24 -12.02
CA HIS A 96 -1.66 -10.21 -12.31
C HIS A 96 -2.49 -10.83 -11.19
N VAL A 97 -3.74 -10.40 -11.09
CA VAL A 97 -4.77 -10.96 -10.22
C VAL A 97 -5.94 -11.37 -11.09
N SER A 98 -6.36 -12.62 -11.00
CA SER A 98 -7.52 -13.13 -11.71
C SER A 98 -8.57 -13.68 -10.76
N PHE A 99 -9.83 -13.41 -11.08
CA PHE A 99 -10.97 -13.89 -10.32
C PHE A 99 -12.16 -14.07 -11.26
N VAL A 100 -13.14 -14.84 -10.82
CA VAL A 100 -14.36 -15.13 -11.58
C VAL A 100 -15.55 -14.56 -10.83
N MET A 101 -16.42 -13.85 -11.54
CA MET A 101 -17.66 -13.29 -11.01
C MET A 101 -18.87 -13.68 -11.87
N GLN A 102 -20.06 -13.72 -11.27
CA GLN A 102 -21.32 -14.04 -11.96
C GLN A 102 -22.06 -12.76 -12.43
N HIS A 103 -21.33 -11.76 -12.89
CA HIS A 103 -21.89 -10.50 -13.37
C HIS A 103 -21.46 -10.21 -14.81
N PRO A 104 -22.29 -9.50 -15.59
CA PRO A 104 -21.97 -9.17 -16.98
C PRO A 104 -20.83 -8.15 -17.05
N ALA A 105 -20.07 -8.19 -18.15
CA ALA A 105 -18.99 -7.25 -18.43
C ALA A 105 -19.47 -5.78 -18.41
N THR A 106 -20.73 -5.53 -18.72
CA THR A 106 -21.36 -4.19 -18.68
C THR A 106 -21.35 -3.56 -17.29
N ARG A 107 -21.46 -4.37 -16.22
CA ARG A 107 -21.39 -3.86 -14.84
C ARG A 107 -19.96 -3.48 -14.45
N VAL A 108 -18.97 -4.21 -14.98
CA VAL A 108 -17.55 -3.82 -14.82
C VAL A 108 -17.25 -2.55 -15.62
N ALA A 109 -17.82 -2.41 -16.82
CA ALA A 109 -17.70 -1.20 -17.61
C ALA A 109 -18.31 0.03 -16.91
N SER A 110 -19.49 -0.10 -16.29
CA SER A 110 -20.11 1.01 -15.55
C SER A 110 -19.34 1.37 -14.26
N TRP A 111 -18.69 0.39 -13.62
CA TRP A 111 -17.76 0.66 -12.53
C TRP A 111 -16.56 1.49 -13.01
N ILE A 112 -15.95 1.11 -14.15
CA ILE A 112 -14.83 1.86 -14.75
C ILE A 112 -15.28 3.29 -15.08
N GLU A 113 -16.45 3.47 -15.69
CA GLU A 113 -16.99 4.80 -16.00
C GLU A 113 -17.18 5.65 -14.75
N SER A 114 -17.74 5.08 -13.67
CA SER A 114 -17.95 5.81 -12.42
C SER A 114 -16.65 6.15 -11.68
N ARG A 115 -15.65 5.25 -11.69
CA ARG A 115 -14.45 5.36 -10.87
C ARG A 115 -13.22 5.94 -11.55
N PHE A 116 -13.15 5.85 -12.88
CA PHE A 116 -12.06 6.39 -13.69
C PHE A 116 -12.54 7.56 -14.58
N ASN A 117 -13.85 7.82 -14.67
CA ASN A 117 -14.45 8.83 -15.54
C ASN A 117 -14.04 8.67 -17.02
N THR A 118 -13.82 7.42 -17.43
CA THR A 118 -13.40 7.04 -18.78
C THR A 118 -14.37 6.00 -19.31
N LYS A 119 -14.78 6.15 -20.58
CA LYS A 119 -15.58 5.12 -21.25
C LYS A 119 -14.64 4.02 -21.76
N PRO A 120 -14.71 2.80 -21.21
CA PRO A 120 -13.86 1.73 -21.70
C PRO A 120 -14.31 1.27 -23.08
N ASN A 121 -13.37 0.79 -23.91
CA ASN A 121 -13.70 0.15 -25.18
C ASN A 121 -14.30 -1.22 -24.91
N VAL A 122 -15.64 -1.30 -24.90
CA VAL A 122 -16.36 -2.57 -24.83
C VAL A 122 -16.27 -3.25 -26.20
N GLY A 123 -15.71 -4.45 -26.26
CA GLY A 123 -15.68 -5.24 -27.49
C GLY A 123 -17.10 -5.49 -28.01
N SER A 124 -17.26 -5.53 -29.33
CA SER A 124 -18.54 -5.84 -29.99
C SER A 124 -19.11 -7.16 -29.44
N GLY A 125 -20.19 -7.08 -28.66
CA GLY A 125 -20.92 -8.25 -28.15
C GLY A 125 -20.93 -8.49 -26.63
N ALA A 126 -20.44 -7.56 -25.79
CA ALA A 126 -20.48 -7.71 -24.31
C ALA A 126 -19.72 -8.94 -23.74
N THR A 127 -18.86 -9.56 -24.55
CA THR A 127 -18.09 -10.78 -24.24
C THR A 127 -16.67 -10.50 -23.76
N SER A 128 -16.09 -9.35 -24.11
CA SER A 128 -14.78 -8.91 -23.61
C SER A 128 -14.74 -7.40 -23.35
N LEU A 129 -13.96 -7.02 -22.33
CA LEU A 129 -13.72 -5.64 -21.93
C LEU A 129 -12.22 -5.48 -21.67
N ASP A 130 -11.56 -4.61 -22.42
CA ASP A 130 -10.16 -4.28 -22.19
C ASP A 130 -10.02 -2.78 -21.97
N ALA A 131 -9.47 -2.40 -20.82
CA ALA A 131 -9.18 -1.03 -20.46
C ALA A 131 -7.75 -0.92 -19.95
N ALA A 132 -6.95 -0.07 -20.61
CA ALA A 132 -5.58 0.22 -20.21
C ALA A 132 -5.49 1.63 -19.63
N PHE A 133 -4.79 1.74 -18.51
CA PHE A 133 -4.57 2.99 -17.80
C PHE A 133 -3.10 3.15 -17.48
N THR A 134 -2.63 4.38 -17.44
CA THR A 134 -1.29 4.71 -16.93
C THR A 134 -1.44 5.61 -15.71
N CYS A 135 -0.81 5.23 -14.60
CA CYS A 135 -0.80 6.04 -13.38
C CYS A 135 0.07 7.27 -13.60
N MET A 136 -0.49 8.47 -13.46
CA MET A 136 0.25 9.72 -13.62
C MET A 136 1.27 9.97 -12.50
N ARG A 137 1.17 9.26 -11.37
CA ARG A 137 2.11 9.36 -10.24
C ARG A 137 3.37 8.51 -10.45
N SER A 138 3.18 7.20 -10.62
CA SER A 138 4.28 6.23 -10.73
C SER A 138 4.70 5.91 -12.16
N ARG A 139 3.92 6.34 -13.16
CA ARG A 139 4.03 5.96 -14.58
C ARG A 139 3.91 4.45 -14.83
N GLN A 140 3.32 3.71 -13.88
CA GLN A 140 3.08 2.28 -14.04
C GLN A 140 1.77 2.03 -14.81
N PRO A 141 1.74 1.02 -15.70
CA PRO A 141 0.53 0.63 -16.39
C PRO A 141 -0.39 -0.18 -15.45
N LEU A 142 -1.69 0.03 -15.62
CA LEU A 142 -2.78 -0.73 -15.01
C LEU A 142 -3.68 -1.20 -16.16
N VAL A 143 -3.83 -2.51 -16.31
CA VAL A 143 -4.68 -3.08 -17.36
C VAL A 143 -5.78 -3.91 -16.72
N VAL A 144 -7.01 -3.67 -17.14
CA VAL A 144 -8.21 -4.41 -16.72
C VAL A 144 -8.73 -5.15 -17.93
N CYS A 145 -8.66 -6.49 -17.89
CA CYS A 145 -9.20 -7.37 -18.93
C CYS A 145 -10.33 -8.20 -18.33
N ALA A 146 -11.51 -8.19 -18.93
CA ALA A 146 -12.60 -9.08 -18.59
C ALA A 146 -12.97 -9.93 -19.81
N ALA A 147 -13.06 -11.24 -19.62
CA ALA A 147 -13.44 -12.18 -20.67
C ALA A 147 -14.48 -13.17 -20.14
N THR A 148 -15.54 -13.39 -20.90
CA THR A 148 -16.57 -14.38 -20.56
C THR A 148 -15.99 -15.79 -20.66
N THR A 149 -16.14 -16.57 -19.60
CA THR A 149 -15.76 -17.99 -19.56
C THR A 149 -16.93 -18.82 -20.10
N GLY A 150 -16.66 -19.91 -20.82
CA GLY A 150 -17.70 -20.78 -21.39
C GLY A 150 -18.71 -21.38 -20.39
N SER A 151 -18.43 -21.29 -19.08
CA SER A 151 -19.33 -21.70 -17.99
C SER A 151 -20.29 -20.61 -17.50
N GLY A 152 -20.41 -19.47 -18.20
CA GLY A 152 -21.31 -18.37 -17.84
C GLY A 152 -20.77 -17.40 -16.78
N GLY A 153 -19.53 -17.59 -16.31
CA GLY A 153 -18.85 -16.66 -15.40
C GLY A 153 -17.91 -15.70 -16.13
N LEU A 154 -17.85 -14.44 -15.72
CA LEU A 154 -16.89 -13.46 -16.22
C LEU A 154 -15.56 -13.60 -15.47
N ARG A 155 -14.48 -13.90 -16.19
CA ARG A 155 -13.12 -13.89 -15.64
C ARG A 155 -12.53 -12.50 -15.82
N VAL A 156 -12.28 -11.82 -14.71
CA VAL A 156 -11.59 -10.52 -14.69
C VAL A 156 -10.12 -10.75 -14.33
N ARG A 157 -9.22 -10.15 -15.10
CA ARG A 157 -7.78 -10.10 -14.87
C ARG A 157 -7.35 -8.66 -14.69
N LEU A 158 -6.84 -8.35 -13.51
CA LEU A 158 -6.21 -7.07 -13.17
C LEU A 158 -4.70 -7.25 -13.28
N HIS A 159 -4.11 -6.52 -14.20
CA HIS A 159 -2.68 -6.48 -14.45
C HIS A 159 -2.13 -5.22 -13.77
N CYS A 160 -1.39 -5.43 -12.68
CA CYS A 160 -0.82 -4.36 -11.88
C CYS A 160 0.46 -4.86 -11.21
N GLU A 161 1.48 -4.02 -11.12
CA GLU A 161 2.73 -4.36 -10.43
C GLU A 161 2.60 -4.27 -8.91
N SER A 162 1.77 -3.35 -8.41
CA SER A 162 1.55 -3.13 -6.98
C SER A 162 0.44 -4.02 -6.43
N MET A 163 0.78 -4.86 -5.45
CA MET A 163 -0.19 -5.72 -4.75
C MET A 163 -1.23 -4.90 -3.97
N GLU A 164 -0.83 -3.75 -3.43
CA GLU A 164 -1.72 -2.87 -2.65
C GLU A 164 -2.82 -2.28 -3.54
N LEU A 165 -2.45 -1.70 -4.68
CA LEU A 165 -3.40 -1.13 -5.64
C LEU A 165 -4.34 -2.21 -6.17
N ALA A 166 -3.83 -3.40 -6.51
CA ALA A 166 -4.65 -4.51 -6.96
C ALA A 166 -5.69 -4.94 -5.89
N GLY A 167 -5.30 -4.95 -4.62
CA GLY A 167 -6.22 -5.19 -3.50
C GLY A 167 -7.29 -4.11 -3.39
N GLU A 168 -6.92 -2.84 -3.45
CA GLU A 168 -7.89 -1.74 -3.36
C GLU A 168 -8.89 -1.72 -4.52
N LEU A 169 -8.42 -1.97 -5.75
CA LEU A 169 -9.28 -2.08 -6.94
C LEU A 169 -10.25 -3.25 -6.82
N LEU A 170 -9.78 -4.40 -6.36
CA LEU A 170 -10.61 -5.59 -6.20
C LEU A 170 -11.68 -5.38 -5.10
N GLN A 171 -11.32 -4.78 -3.97
CA GLN A 171 -12.27 -4.45 -2.90
C GLN A 171 -13.30 -3.41 -3.37
N ASP A 172 -12.87 -2.37 -4.09
CA ASP A 172 -13.77 -1.33 -4.61
C ASP A 172 -14.75 -1.91 -5.64
N LEU A 173 -14.26 -2.74 -6.55
CA LEU A 173 -15.09 -3.44 -7.53
C LEU A 173 -16.09 -4.38 -6.86
N ALA A 174 -15.65 -5.17 -5.88
CA ALA A 174 -16.54 -6.08 -5.17
C ALA A 174 -17.63 -5.32 -4.38
N ALA A 175 -17.28 -4.20 -3.75
CA ALA A 175 -18.22 -3.33 -3.06
C ALA A 175 -19.23 -2.69 -4.03
N TYR A 176 -18.79 -2.24 -5.20
CA TYR A 176 -19.66 -1.66 -6.23
C TYR A 176 -20.62 -2.70 -6.83
N VAL A 177 -20.13 -3.92 -7.08
CA VAL A 177 -20.93 -4.98 -7.68
C VAL A 177 -21.85 -5.66 -6.65
N GLY A 178 -21.50 -5.61 -5.36
CA GLY A 178 -22.25 -6.23 -4.27
C GLY A 178 -21.87 -7.70 -4.02
N VAL A 179 -20.64 -8.11 -4.32
CA VAL A 179 -20.17 -9.49 -4.12
C VAL A 179 -19.73 -9.69 -2.67
N THR A 180 -20.33 -10.65 -1.98
CA THR A 180 -20.05 -10.93 -0.55
C THR A 180 -18.83 -11.83 -0.33
N GLU A 181 -18.56 -12.77 -1.24
CA GLU A 181 -17.38 -13.63 -1.20
C GLU A 181 -16.72 -13.73 -2.57
N LEU A 182 -15.42 -13.47 -2.63
CA LEU A 182 -14.63 -13.57 -3.85
C LEU A 182 -13.27 -14.20 -3.57
N ASN A 183 -13.01 -15.31 -4.28
CA ASN A 183 -11.70 -15.94 -4.35
C ASN A 183 -10.94 -15.41 -5.57
N SER A 184 -9.66 -15.11 -5.36
CA SER A 184 -8.75 -14.64 -6.40
C SER A 184 -7.50 -15.51 -6.44
N THR A 185 -6.98 -15.66 -7.65
CA THR A 185 -5.63 -16.15 -7.89
C THR A 185 -4.73 -14.96 -8.24
N ALA A 186 -3.60 -14.85 -7.57
CA ALA A 186 -2.68 -13.72 -7.70
C ALA A 186 -1.28 -14.23 -8.00
N SER A 187 -0.59 -13.59 -8.93
CA SER A 187 0.82 -13.84 -9.21
C SER A 187 1.55 -12.51 -9.08
N PHE A 188 2.43 -12.40 -8.09
CA PHE A 188 3.31 -11.23 -7.88
C PHE A 188 4.74 -11.70 -7.56
N PRO A 189 5.57 -11.98 -8.58
CA PRO A 189 6.90 -12.55 -8.37
C PRO A 189 7.82 -11.67 -7.53
N ALA A 190 7.88 -10.37 -7.83
CA ALA A 190 8.76 -9.42 -7.13
C ALA A 190 8.38 -9.24 -5.65
N ALA A 191 7.08 -9.10 -5.35
CA ALA A 191 6.61 -9.05 -3.97
C ALA A 191 6.92 -10.35 -3.23
N MET A 192 6.77 -11.51 -3.87
CA MET A 192 7.08 -12.79 -3.26
C MET A 192 8.58 -12.96 -2.94
N GLU A 193 9.47 -12.45 -3.79
CA GLU A 193 10.91 -12.45 -3.54
C GLU A 193 11.29 -11.54 -2.36
N GLN A 194 10.71 -10.35 -2.29
CA GLN A 194 10.85 -9.47 -1.14
C GLN A 194 10.35 -10.14 0.14
N PHE A 195 9.24 -10.88 0.07
CA PHE A 195 8.72 -11.61 1.22
C PHE A 195 9.69 -12.67 1.73
N LYS A 196 10.23 -13.48 0.82
CA LYS A 196 11.23 -14.51 1.15
C LYS A 196 12.48 -13.91 1.78
N SER A 197 12.96 -12.79 1.23
CA SER A 197 14.07 -12.04 1.80
C SER A 197 13.76 -11.56 3.22
N THR A 198 12.60 -10.93 3.45
CA THR A 198 12.20 -10.47 4.79
C THR A 198 12.07 -11.62 5.80
N LEU A 199 11.56 -12.79 5.40
CA LEU A 199 11.49 -13.97 6.26
C LEU A 199 12.89 -14.46 6.66
N ALA A 200 13.82 -14.55 5.70
CA ALA A 200 15.20 -14.93 5.98
C ALA A 200 15.88 -13.94 6.93
N THR A 201 15.65 -12.63 6.77
CA THR A 201 16.19 -11.62 7.70
C THR A 201 15.62 -11.76 9.11
N VAL A 202 14.34 -12.07 9.25
CA VAL A 202 13.68 -12.28 10.55
C VAL A 202 14.21 -13.54 11.25
N GLU A 203 14.42 -14.62 10.49
CA GLU A 203 15.06 -15.83 11.01
C GLU A 203 16.48 -15.55 11.51
N ALA A 204 17.30 -14.85 10.73
CA ALA A 204 18.65 -14.42 11.13
C ALA A 204 18.61 -13.53 12.39
N CYS A 205 17.75 -12.52 12.45
CA CYS A 205 17.59 -11.64 13.62
C CYS A 205 17.17 -12.42 14.87
N SER A 206 16.31 -13.44 14.70
CA SER A 206 15.87 -14.31 15.80
C SER A 206 17.00 -15.19 16.34
N ALA A 207 17.88 -15.68 15.47
CA ALA A 207 19.07 -16.44 15.87
C ALA A 207 20.07 -15.54 16.60
N THR A 208 20.38 -14.35 16.06
CA THR A 208 21.25 -13.37 16.71
C THR A 208 20.69 -12.91 18.06
N ARG A 209 19.36 -12.77 18.18
CA ARG A 209 18.71 -12.44 19.45
C ARG A 209 19.04 -13.46 20.55
N SER A 210 18.95 -14.75 20.23
CA SER A 210 19.25 -15.83 21.19
C SER A 210 20.71 -15.77 21.67
N LEU A 211 21.65 -15.51 20.75
CA LEU A 211 23.07 -15.35 21.07
C LEU A 211 23.31 -14.17 22.04
N VAL A 212 22.79 -12.98 21.70
CA VAL A 212 22.94 -11.77 22.53
C VAL A 212 22.27 -11.94 23.90
N GLU A 213 21.15 -12.67 23.98
CA GLU A 213 20.54 -13.03 25.27
C GLU A 213 21.46 -13.90 26.14
N GLY A 214 22.23 -14.82 25.53
CA GLY A 214 23.27 -15.60 26.21
C GLY A 214 24.43 -14.74 26.71
N ASP A 215 24.98 -13.88 25.87
CA ASP A 215 26.13 -13.03 26.22
C ASP A 215 25.78 -12.03 27.32
N THR A 216 24.60 -11.40 27.24
CA THR A 216 24.10 -10.50 28.29
C THR A 216 23.88 -11.23 29.62
N ALA A 217 23.43 -12.48 29.61
CA ALA A 217 23.32 -13.29 30.82
C ALA A 217 24.69 -13.63 31.43
N ALA A 218 25.67 -13.99 30.61
CA ALA A 218 27.04 -14.27 31.04
C ALA A 218 27.75 -13.04 31.63
N LEU A 219 27.60 -11.87 31.00
CA LEU A 219 28.09 -10.59 31.52
C LEU A 219 27.42 -10.24 32.84
N CYS A 220 26.09 -10.39 32.95
CA CYS A 220 25.35 -10.14 34.18
C CYS A 220 25.81 -11.05 35.33
N ALA A 221 26.03 -12.33 35.07
CA ALA A 221 26.58 -13.26 36.06
C ALA A 221 28.01 -12.86 36.49
N SER A 222 28.85 -12.45 35.55
CA SER A 222 30.21 -11.99 35.81
C SER A 222 30.26 -10.70 36.65
N ILE A 223 29.36 -9.75 36.38
CA ILE A 223 29.19 -8.51 37.15
C ILE A 223 28.76 -8.84 38.58
N LYS A 224 27.73 -9.67 38.77
CA LYS A 224 27.26 -10.09 40.11
C LYS A 224 28.39 -10.73 40.91
N ALA A 225 29.12 -11.67 40.32
CA ALA A 225 30.27 -12.30 40.97
C ALA A 225 31.41 -11.30 41.25
N GLY A 226 31.63 -10.32 40.37
CA GLY A 226 32.60 -9.25 40.56
C GLY A 226 32.26 -8.33 41.73
N VAL A 227 30.98 -8.01 41.92
CA VAL A 227 30.49 -7.19 43.04
C VAL A 227 30.70 -7.91 44.38
N VAL A 228 30.37 -9.20 44.46
CA VAL A 228 30.63 -10.00 45.67
C VAL A 228 32.11 -10.01 46.03
N ARG A 229 32.99 -10.28 45.05
CA ARG A 229 34.45 -10.25 45.27
C ARG A 229 34.99 -8.88 45.66
N ALA A 230 34.41 -7.80 45.13
CA ALA A 230 34.80 -6.45 45.50
C ALA A 230 34.41 -6.16 46.96
N GLU A 231 33.22 -6.60 47.37
CA GLU A 231 32.75 -6.43 48.75
C GLU A 231 33.58 -7.26 49.74
N ASP A 232 33.94 -8.50 49.40
CA ASP A 232 34.84 -9.32 50.22
C ASP A 232 36.20 -8.63 50.43
N ALA A 233 36.79 -8.08 49.36
CA ALA A 233 38.04 -7.34 49.44
C ALA A 233 37.92 -6.06 50.30
N ARG A 234 36.76 -5.40 50.25
CA ARG A 234 36.45 -4.23 51.09
C ARG A 234 36.38 -4.61 52.57
N LEU A 235 35.70 -5.72 52.90
CA LEU A 235 35.58 -6.23 54.27
C LEU A 235 36.93 -6.65 54.85
N LEU A 236 37.82 -7.22 54.03
CA LEU A 236 39.17 -7.62 54.41
C LEU A 236 40.18 -6.45 54.45
N GLY A 237 39.81 -5.25 54.00
CA GLY A 237 40.68 -4.09 53.95
C GLY A 237 41.74 -4.10 52.83
N ASP A 238 41.68 -5.03 51.88
CA ASP A 238 42.61 -5.10 50.74
C ASP A 238 42.23 -4.09 49.64
N MET A 239 42.75 -2.87 49.80
CA MET A 239 42.51 -1.76 48.87
C MET A 239 43.11 -2.00 47.48
N ALA A 240 44.12 -2.86 47.33
CA ALA A 240 44.71 -3.18 46.03
C ALA A 240 43.83 -4.14 45.23
N ALA A 241 43.28 -5.18 45.88
CA ALA A 241 42.28 -6.05 45.29
C ALA A 241 40.98 -5.29 44.95
N LEU A 242 40.51 -4.42 45.84
CA LEU A 242 39.32 -3.60 45.63
C LEU A 242 39.43 -2.74 44.35
N ARG A 243 40.54 -2.00 44.18
CA ARG A 243 40.77 -1.19 42.97
C ARG A 243 40.82 -2.02 41.70
N ARG A 244 41.41 -3.22 41.75
CA ARG A 244 41.46 -4.14 40.59
C ARG A 244 40.06 -4.64 40.21
N GLN A 245 39.23 -5.03 41.19
CA GLN A 245 37.87 -5.49 40.91
C GLN A 245 36.97 -4.36 40.39
N HIS A 246 37.09 -3.14 40.93
CA HIS A 246 36.33 -2.00 40.41
C HIS A 246 36.71 -1.62 38.97
N ARG A 247 37.99 -1.68 38.59
CA ARG A 247 38.41 -1.49 37.19
C ARG A 247 37.76 -2.54 36.28
N ARG A 248 37.83 -3.82 36.68
CA ARG A 248 37.19 -4.91 35.95
C ARG A 248 35.68 -4.74 35.83
N LEU A 249 35.01 -4.28 36.89
CA LEU A 249 33.57 -3.97 36.86
C LEU A 249 33.26 -2.81 35.91
N ALA A 250 34.12 -1.80 35.84
CA ALA A 250 33.96 -0.69 34.90
C ALA A 250 34.10 -1.15 33.43
N ASP A 251 35.03 -2.06 33.16
CA ASP A 251 35.21 -2.67 31.84
C ASP A 251 33.99 -3.53 31.47
N LEU A 252 33.57 -4.45 32.36
CA LEU A 252 32.38 -5.28 32.16
C LEU A 252 31.10 -4.45 31.96
N ASN A 253 30.98 -3.31 32.65
CA ASN A 253 29.85 -2.40 32.47
C ASN A 253 29.87 -1.76 31.07
N ARG A 254 31.03 -1.36 30.57
CA ARG A 254 31.17 -0.85 29.20
C ARG A 254 30.81 -1.91 28.15
N ASP A 255 31.23 -3.15 28.37
CA ASP A 255 30.88 -4.27 27.51
C ASP A 255 29.35 -4.52 27.52
N MET A 256 28.73 -4.45 28.71
CA MET A 256 27.28 -4.57 28.85
C MET A 256 26.52 -3.49 28.08
N TRP A 257 27.01 -2.24 28.10
CA TRP A 257 26.44 -1.17 27.27
C TRP A 257 26.55 -1.47 25.77
N GLY A 258 27.68 -2.02 25.32
CA GLY A 258 27.87 -2.47 23.95
C GLY A 258 26.86 -3.55 23.55
N GLU A 259 26.69 -4.59 24.38
CA GLU A 259 25.71 -5.65 24.13
C GLU A 259 24.26 -5.16 24.17
N HIS A 260 23.92 -4.24 25.08
CA HIS A 260 22.61 -3.59 25.08
C HIS A 260 22.34 -2.80 23.81
N SER A 261 23.33 -2.07 23.28
CA SER A 261 23.20 -1.35 22.02
C SER A 261 22.96 -2.31 20.84
N LYS A 262 23.70 -3.42 20.78
CA LYS A 262 23.49 -4.47 19.77
C LYS A 262 22.09 -5.09 19.87
N ARG A 263 21.64 -5.39 21.10
CA ARG A 263 20.29 -5.89 21.38
C ARG A 263 19.21 -4.92 20.89
N ALA A 264 19.36 -3.64 21.17
CA ALA A 264 18.40 -2.61 20.75
C ALA A 264 18.33 -2.50 19.22
N ALA A 265 19.47 -2.51 18.53
CA ALA A 265 19.54 -2.50 17.08
C ALA A 265 18.87 -3.74 16.46
N ASN A 266 19.24 -4.94 16.92
CA ASN A 266 18.66 -6.20 16.44
C ASN A 266 17.14 -6.27 16.71
N GLN A 267 16.67 -5.75 17.85
CA GLN A 267 15.25 -5.70 18.17
C GLN A 267 14.49 -4.73 17.25
N ALA A 268 15.08 -3.58 16.90
CA ALA A 268 14.47 -2.63 15.98
C ALA A 268 14.29 -3.25 14.57
N GLU A 269 15.33 -3.92 14.08
CA GLU A 269 15.30 -4.63 12.79
C GLU A 269 14.27 -5.77 12.79
N LEU A 270 14.24 -6.58 13.85
CA LEU A 270 13.26 -7.66 14.00
C LEU A 270 11.82 -7.12 13.99
N VAL A 271 11.54 -6.03 14.72
CA VAL A 271 10.21 -5.41 14.75
C VAL A 271 9.83 -4.85 13.39
N GLN A 272 10.78 -4.28 12.64
CA GLN A 272 10.53 -3.79 11.28
C GLN A 272 10.21 -4.95 10.32
N GLY A 273 10.96 -6.06 10.38
CA GLY A 273 10.69 -7.25 9.59
C GLY A 273 9.32 -7.88 9.90
N LEU A 274 8.96 -7.98 11.18
CA LEU A 274 7.63 -8.47 11.59
C LEU A 274 6.48 -7.55 11.13
N LYS A 275 6.68 -6.23 11.12
CA LYS A 275 5.70 -5.29 10.55
C LYS A 275 5.55 -5.48 9.04
N ALA A 276 6.64 -5.63 8.32
CA ALA A 276 6.63 -5.89 6.88
C ALA A 276 5.89 -7.20 6.56
N ILE A 277 6.18 -8.29 7.27
CA ILE A 277 5.49 -9.58 7.09
C ILE A 277 3.97 -9.43 7.32
N ASN A 278 3.57 -8.75 8.40
CA ASN A 278 2.15 -8.53 8.68
C ASN A 278 1.46 -7.67 7.62
N LEU A 279 2.14 -6.64 7.12
CA LEU A 279 1.63 -5.80 6.03
C LEU A 279 1.41 -6.64 4.76
N MET A 280 2.36 -7.51 4.41
CA MET A 280 2.25 -8.39 3.24
C MET A 280 1.11 -9.41 3.38
N ILE A 281 0.92 -9.99 4.58
CA ILE A 281 -0.23 -10.86 4.86
C ILE A 281 -1.54 -10.09 4.67
N GLN A 282 -1.61 -8.84 5.15
CA GLN A 282 -2.78 -8.00 4.96
C GLN A 282 -3.02 -7.64 3.49
N GLN A 283 -1.99 -7.32 2.73
CA GLN A 283 -2.08 -7.06 1.28
C GLN A 283 -2.56 -8.31 0.53
N ALA A 284 -2.02 -9.48 0.83
CA ALA A 284 -2.47 -10.76 0.26
C ALA A 284 -3.91 -11.11 0.64
N ALA A 285 -4.34 -10.74 1.85
CA ALA A 285 -5.71 -10.91 2.30
C ALA A 285 -6.68 -9.95 1.56
N LYS A 286 -6.29 -8.68 1.36
CA LYS A 286 -7.07 -7.67 0.62
C LYS A 286 -7.33 -8.04 -0.84
N LEU A 287 -6.60 -9.01 -1.41
CA LEU A 287 -6.90 -9.55 -2.74
C LEU A 287 -8.18 -10.40 -2.76
N ARG A 288 -8.83 -10.65 -1.61
CA ARG A 288 -10.02 -11.51 -1.49
C ARG A 288 -11.08 -10.83 -0.64
N VAL A 289 -12.34 -11.21 -0.84
CA VAL A 289 -13.49 -10.55 -0.20
C VAL A 289 -14.25 -11.56 0.65
N GLY A 290 -14.69 -11.11 1.83
CA GLY A 290 -15.51 -11.91 2.74
C GLY A 290 -14.73 -13.00 3.49
N PRO A 291 -15.32 -14.17 3.76
CA PRO A 291 -14.69 -15.20 4.60
C PRO A 291 -13.40 -15.78 3.99
N ALA A 292 -13.22 -15.68 2.67
CA ALA A 292 -11.96 -16.01 1.98
C ALA A 292 -10.76 -15.20 2.50
N GLN A 293 -10.97 -13.93 2.87
CA GLN A 293 -9.93 -13.07 3.43
C GLN A 293 -9.41 -13.64 4.76
N ALA A 294 -10.32 -13.99 5.68
CA ALA A 294 -9.96 -14.54 6.98
C ALA A 294 -9.27 -15.91 6.87
N ARG A 295 -9.72 -16.76 5.94
CA ARG A 295 -9.10 -18.07 5.66
C ARG A 295 -7.64 -17.93 5.24
N VAL A 296 -7.32 -16.98 4.38
CA VAL A 296 -5.93 -16.74 3.94
C VAL A 296 -5.06 -16.21 5.07
N VAL A 297 -5.56 -15.30 5.92
CA VAL A 297 -4.78 -14.82 7.07
C VAL A 297 -4.45 -15.98 8.02
N ALA A 298 -5.41 -16.85 8.29
CA ALA A 298 -5.19 -18.04 9.11
C ALA A 298 -4.19 -19.01 8.47
N ALA A 299 -4.34 -19.29 7.18
CA ALA A 299 -3.45 -20.18 6.43
C ALA A 299 -2.02 -19.63 6.34
N CYS A 300 -1.84 -18.33 6.09
CA CYS A 300 -0.52 -17.69 6.09
C CYS A 300 0.16 -17.79 7.46
N ARG A 301 -0.58 -17.54 8.55
CA ARG A 301 -0.04 -17.67 9.92
C ARG A 301 0.33 -19.11 10.24
N ALA A 302 -0.46 -20.08 9.80
CA ALA A 302 -0.17 -21.50 9.97
C ALA A 302 1.09 -21.91 9.17
N ALA A 303 1.22 -21.45 7.92
CA ALA A 303 2.38 -21.75 7.08
C ALA A 303 3.68 -21.14 7.61
N ILE A 304 3.63 -19.92 8.18
CA ILE A 304 4.76 -19.28 8.86
C ILE A 304 5.15 -20.09 10.09
N LYS A 305 4.18 -20.55 10.90
CA LYS A 305 4.44 -21.38 12.08
C LYS A 305 5.07 -22.74 11.71
N ALA A 306 4.69 -23.32 10.59
CA ALA A 306 5.24 -24.57 10.07
C ALA A 306 6.56 -24.39 9.29
N ASN A 307 7.07 -23.16 9.17
CA ASN A 307 8.19 -22.77 8.32
C ASN A 307 8.15 -23.32 6.88
N ASN A 308 6.95 -23.37 6.28
CA ASN A 308 6.77 -23.93 4.93
C ASN A 308 6.59 -22.81 3.90
N LEU A 309 7.70 -22.34 3.33
CA LEU A 309 7.76 -21.28 2.32
C LEU A 309 7.00 -21.63 1.02
N GLN A 310 6.95 -22.91 0.65
CA GLN A 310 6.24 -23.38 -0.55
C GLN A 310 4.73 -23.40 -0.35
N ALA A 311 4.27 -23.83 0.83
CA ALA A 311 2.86 -23.73 1.18
C ALA A 311 2.43 -22.25 1.27
N LEU A 312 3.31 -21.39 1.80
CA LEU A 312 3.05 -19.95 1.93
C LEU A 312 2.91 -19.26 0.56
N SER A 313 3.82 -19.53 -0.38
CA SER A 313 3.71 -18.98 -1.74
C SER A 313 2.44 -19.45 -2.43
N LYS A 314 2.09 -20.74 -2.29
CA LYS A 314 0.86 -21.32 -2.84
C LYS A 314 -0.40 -20.70 -2.21
N VAL A 315 -0.42 -20.51 -0.89
CA VAL A 315 -1.55 -19.88 -0.19
C VAL A 315 -1.74 -18.43 -0.64
N VAL A 316 -0.65 -17.67 -0.81
CA VAL A 316 -0.73 -16.29 -1.31
C VAL A 316 -1.28 -16.27 -2.74
N CYS A 317 -0.77 -17.16 -3.61
CA CYS A 317 -1.15 -17.20 -5.01
C CYS A 317 -2.55 -17.75 -5.27
N GLU A 318 -2.95 -18.83 -4.60
CA GLU A 318 -4.20 -19.56 -4.91
C GLU A 318 -5.29 -19.37 -3.85
N GLY A 319 -4.93 -18.92 -2.64
CA GLY A 319 -5.88 -18.68 -1.55
C GLY A 319 -6.37 -19.94 -0.85
N SER A 320 -5.98 -21.11 -1.34
CA SER A 320 -6.24 -22.40 -0.71
C SER A 320 -4.92 -22.97 -0.23
N ALA A 321 -4.82 -23.28 1.07
CA ALA A 321 -3.89 -24.30 1.49
C ALA A 321 -4.34 -25.57 0.77
N ALA A 322 -3.50 -26.12 -0.11
CA ALA A 322 -3.74 -27.46 -0.62
C ALA A 322 -4.10 -28.32 0.59
N ALA A 323 -5.32 -28.86 0.60
CA ALA A 323 -5.67 -29.89 1.55
C ALA A 323 -4.57 -30.94 1.41
N GLY A 324 -3.79 -31.11 2.48
CA GLY A 324 -2.76 -32.13 2.53
C GLY A 324 -3.43 -33.46 2.19
N VAL A 325 -2.96 -34.06 1.10
CA VAL A 325 -2.79 -35.52 1.07
C VAL A 325 -1.43 -35.77 1.71
#